data_AF-G3ASR8-F1
#
_entry.id   AF-G3ASR8-F1
#
_cell.length_a   1.000
_cell.length_b   1.000
_cell.length_c   1.000
_cell.angle_alpha   90.00
_cell.angle_beta   90.00
_cell.angle_gamma   90.00
#
_symmetry.space_group_name_H-M   'P 1'
#
loop_
_entity.id
_entity.type
_entity.pdbx_description
1 polymer ?
#
loop_
_entity_poly.entity_id
_entity_poly.type
_entity_poly.pdbx_seq_one_letter_code
_entity_poly.pdbx_strand_id
1 'polypeptide(L)'
;MLKWLSEDCGASFNIDDYSIETIALEGAGKVNDRVEVLSKLLENWWDILEQADVIFMVGHGCSTAVAINLFAKLLRDHSHWHRKKLGLLNMSGINLGPFAGLDSKIVIRAFSQLENEIIKEIFDYQKQTSALSLKLNESLRVLMEYNVKVTFTGVPSDQFVPLSSSLAVHYQHPNIHRNLFQPQETHSEMLAPSNPATSDLSTNPFITNLLLVICTMKNLGHDSDYNLIRELSDRMVNEGGVNKGHCKIFDEEQVYLEAIRHTLESSSLIHSHELRIKYLKPLDGTSSFYNLLPWNIRSLFQDLVNIRHIRSLELIRELLDRFQSWNPSNKQWKEFKYCLDVLNEFEVQDLFL
;
A
#
# COMPACT_ATOMS: atom_id res chain seq x y z
N MET A 1 -6.71 20.58 -5.56
CA MET A 1 -7.80 19.65 -5.90
C MET A 1 -8.01 19.36 -7.40
N LEU A 2 -8.24 20.30 -8.34
CA LEU A 2 -8.63 19.94 -9.74
C LEU A 2 -7.77 20.54 -10.88
N LYS A 3 -6.65 21.21 -10.58
CA LYS A 3 -5.79 21.82 -11.64
C LYS A 3 -5.35 20.84 -12.72
N TRP A 4 -5.11 19.58 -12.36
CA TRP A 4 -4.70 18.54 -13.31
C TRP A 4 -5.80 18.19 -14.33
N LEU A 5 -7.08 18.18 -13.93
CA LEU A 5 -8.21 17.98 -14.85
C LEU A 5 -8.31 19.12 -15.87
N SER A 6 -7.94 20.34 -15.48
CA SER A 6 -7.89 21.47 -16.41
C SER A 6 -6.68 21.45 -17.37
N GLU A 7 -5.61 20.72 -17.03
CA GLU A 7 -4.38 20.66 -17.82
C GLU A 7 -4.48 19.69 -19.01
N ASP A 8 -5.22 18.58 -18.87
CA ASP A 8 -5.33 17.55 -19.92
C ASP A 8 -6.57 17.66 -20.83
N CYS A 9 -7.62 18.39 -20.43
CA CYS A 9 -8.90 18.31 -21.15
C CYS A 9 -8.98 19.12 -22.45
N GLY A 10 -8.14 20.11 -22.72
CA GLY A 10 -8.16 20.93 -23.95
C GLY A 10 -9.48 21.69 -24.26
N ALA A 11 -10.55 21.38 -23.52
CA ALA A 11 -11.85 22.01 -23.48
C ALA A 11 -12.01 22.73 -22.12
N SER A 12 -12.87 23.75 -22.08
CA SER A 12 -13.16 24.51 -20.86
C SER A 12 -13.70 23.60 -19.77
N PHE A 13 -12.83 23.19 -18.84
CA PHE A 13 -13.21 22.48 -17.62
C PHE A 13 -14.20 23.35 -16.81
N ASN A 14 -15.41 22.85 -16.61
CA ASN A 14 -16.39 23.45 -15.72
C ASN A 14 -16.76 22.45 -14.62
N ILE A 15 -16.54 22.83 -13.35
CA ILE A 15 -16.84 21.97 -12.20
C ILE A 15 -18.35 21.74 -12.05
N ASP A 16 -19.18 22.67 -12.53
CA ASP A 16 -20.64 22.59 -12.45
C ASP A 16 -21.22 21.48 -13.35
N ASP A 17 -20.42 20.92 -14.28
CA ASP A 17 -20.82 19.79 -15.11
C ASP A 17 -20.73 18.44 -14.38
N TYR A 18 -20.18 18.43 -13.15
CA TYR A 18 -19.95 17.22 -12.36
C TYR A 18 -20.70 17.29 -11.02
N SER A 19 -21.36 16.19 -10.65
CA SER A 19 -21.97 16.01 -9.33
C SER A 19 -21.10 15.06 -8.50
N ILE A 20 -20.64 15.52 -7.33
CA ILE A 20 -19.84 14.72 -6.41
C ILE A 20 -20.63 14.54 -5.12
N GLU A 21 -20.99 13.28 -4.84
CA GLU A 21 -21.68 12.89 -3.60
C GLU A 21 -20.71 12.17 -2.66
N THR A 22 -20.73 12.51 -1.38
CA THR A 22 -19.89 11.88 -0.36
C THR A 22 -20.77 11.16 0.66
N ILE A 23 -20.51 9.88 0.86
CA ILE A 23 -21.25 9.04 1.80
C ILE A 23 -20.28 8.57 2.90
N ALA A 24 -20.50 9.05 4.13
CA ALA A 24 -19.76 8.59 5.29
C ALA A 24 -20.43 7.33 5.87
N LEU A 25 -19.68 6.24 5.95
CA LEU A 25 -20.15 4.95 6.47
C LEU A 25 -19.63 4.72 7.87
N GLU A 26 -20.54 4.73 8.84
CA GLU A 26 -20.21 4.52 10.26
C GLU A 26 -20.81 3.21 10.77
N GLY A 27 -20.00 2.44 11.49
CA GLY A 27 -20.43 1.17 12.07
C GLY A 27 -19.40 0.61 13.03
N ALA A 28 -19.88 0.04 14.14
CA ALA A 28 -19.06 -0.60 15.17
C ALA A 28 -19.25 -2.12 15.14
N GLY A 29 -18.25 -2.84 15.64
CA GLY A 29 -18.29 -4.31 15.77
C GLY A 29 -17.31 -5.03 14.85
N LYS A 30 -17.53 -6.33 14.70
CA LYS A 30 -16.71 -7.22 13.88
C LYS A 30 -16.85 -6.90 12.39
N VAL A 31 -15.90 -7.37 11.57
CA VAL A 31 -15.85 -7.09 10.14
C VAL A 31 -17.15 -7.51 9.43
N ASN A 32 -17.62 -8.74 9.65
CA ASN A 32 -18.84 -9.22 8.98
C ASN A 32 -20.10 -8.48 9.44
N ASP A 33 -20.23 -8.21 10.74
CA ASP A 33 -21.37 -7.47 11.29
C ASP A 33 -21.43 -6.05 10.69
N ARG A 34 -20.27 -5.39 10.57
CA ARG A 34 -20.17 -4.07 9.92
C ARG A 34 -20.55 -4.14 8.45
N VAL A 35 -20.11 -5.15 7.70
CA VAL A 35 -20.48 -5.30 6.28
C VAL A 35 -22.00 -5.39 6.12
N GLU A 36 -22.69 -6.18 6.95
CA GLU A 36 -24.15 -6.32 6.87
C GLU A 36 -24.88 -5.03 7.24
N VAL A 37 -24.45 -4.34 8.29
CA VAL A 37 -25.05 -3.06 8.71
C VAL A 37 -24.84 -1.98 7.66
N LEU A 38 -23.61 -1.84 7.15
CA LEU A 38 -23.26 -0.82 6.17
C LEU A 38 -23.91 -1.09 4.81
N SER A 39 -24.06 -2.35 4.41
CA SER A 39 -24.79 -2.71 3.20
C SER A 39 -26.24 -2.24 3.25
N LYS A 40 -26.91 -2.38 4.40
CA LYS A 40 -28.28 -1.87 4.59
C LYS A 40 -28.32 -0.36 4.65
N LEU A 41 -27.34 0.27 5.29
CA LEU A 41 -27.23 1.72 5.38
C LEU A 41 -27.15 2.35 3.97
N LEU A 42 -26.40 1.73 3.05
CA LEU A 42 -26.24 2.20 1.68
C LEU A 42 -27.52 2.18 0.85
N GLU A 43 -28.56 1.45 1.25
CA GLU A 43 -29.87 1.47 0.57
C GLU A 43 -30.47 2.88 0.52
N ASN A 44 -30.14 3.75 1.49
CA ASN A 44 -30.61 5.15 1.50
C ASN A 44 -30.04 6.00 0.35
N TRP A 45 -28.95 5.56 -0.28
CA TRP A 45 -28.28 6.27 -1.39
C TRP A 45 -28.34 5.46 -2.69
N TRP A 46 -29.28 4.51 -2.79
CA TRP A 46 -29.29 3.56 -3.90
C TRP A 46 -29.44 4.23 -5.27
N ASP A 47 -30.37 5.19 -5.37
CA ASP A 47 -30.61 5.95 -6.60
C ASP A 47 -29.36 6.70 -7.07
N ILE A 48 -28.57 7.23 -6.12
CA ILE A 48 -27.33 7.96 -6.39
C ILE A 48 -26.25 6.99 -6.90
N LEU A 49 -26.04 5.87 -6.22
CA LEU A 49 -25.05 4.86 -6.60
C LEU A 49 -25.38 4.25 -7.98
N GLU A 50 -26.67 4.04 -8.25
CA GLU A 50 -27.16 3.51 -9.51
C GLU A 50 -26.94 4.47 -10.69
N GLN A 51 -27.04 5.77 -10.45
CA GLN A 51 -26.81 6.80 -11.47
C GLN A 51 -25.32 7.18 -11.63
N ALA A 52 -24.48 6.92 -10.63
CA ALA A 52 -23.07 7.34 -10.65
C ALA A 52 -22.25 6.69 -11.79
N ASP A 53 -21.46 7.48 -12.51
CA ASP A 53 -20.49 6.97 -13.50
C ASP A 53 -19.26 6.35 -12.83
N VAL A 54 -18.88 6.89 -11.67
CA VAL A 54 -17.71 6.50 -10.88
C VAL A 54 -18.14 6.20 -9.45
N ILE A 55 -17.71 5.05 -8.92
CA ILE A 55 -17.86 4.72 -7.51
C ILE A 55 -16.46 4.52 -6.93
N PHE A 56 -16.11 5.33 -5.93
CA PHE A 56 -14.81 5.31 -5.28
C PHE A 56 -14.98 5.06 -3.78
N MET A 57 -14.45 3.93 -3.30
CA MET A 57 -14.52 3.55 -1.89
C MET A 57 -13.17 3.76 -1.21
N VAL A 58 -13.18 4.15 0.06
CA VAL A 58 -11.97 4.40 0.84
C VAL A 58 -12.04 3.63 2.15
N GLY A 59 -10.92 3.00 2.53
CA GLY A 59 -10.74 2.36 3.83
C GLY A 59 -9.37 2.68 4.43
N HIS A 60 -9.32 2.74 5.76
CA HIS A 60 -8.11 2.93 6.56
C HIS A 60 -7.98 1.88 7.67
N GLY A 61 -6.77 1.36 7.89
CA GLY A 61 -6.48 0.46 9.00
C GLY A 61 -7.35 -0.80 8.97
N CYS A 62 -8.14 -1.02 10.02
CA CYS A 62 -9.02 -2.19 10.11
C CYS A 62 -10.31 -2.08 9.26
N SER A 63 -10.65 -0.88 8.78
CA SER A 63 -11.81 -0.68 7.90
C SER A 63 -11.54 -1.09 6.46
N THR A 64 -10.28 -1.26 6.04
CA THR A 64 -9.94 -1.73 4.69
C THR A 64 -10.56 -3.09 4.38
N ALA A 65 -10.53 -4.02 5.34
CA ALA A 65 -11.16 -5.33 5.19
C ALA A 65 -12.69 -5.23 5.07
N VAL A 66 -13.31 -4.29 5.79
CA VAL A 66 -14.74 -3.99 5.67
C VAL A 66 -15.05 -3.41 4.30
N ALA A 67 -14.29 -2.42 3.84
CA ALA A 67 -14.45 -1.79 2.54
C ALA A 67 -14.35 -2.82 1.39
N ILE A 68 -13.31 -3.68 1.41
CA ILE A 68 -13.15 -4.76 0.44
C ILE A 68 -14.36 -5.71 0.43
N ASN A 69 -14.79 -6.18 1.61
CA ASN A 69 -15.89 -7.12 1.72
C ASN A 69 -17.24 -6.51 1.37
N LEU A 70 -17.47 -5.26 1.77
CA LEU A 70 -18.67 -4.50 1.44
C LEU A 70 -18.75 -4.24 -0.06
N PHE A 71 -17.67 -3.78 -0.68
CA PHE A 71 -17.65 -3.53 -2.12
C PHE A 71 -17.89 -4.83 -2.90
N ALA A 72 -17.28 -5.94 -2.48
CA ALA A 72 -17.53 -7.24 -3.09
C ALA A 72 -19.00 -7.68 -2.96
N LYS A 73 -19.62 -7.43 -1.81
CA LYS A 73 -21.05 -7.71 -1.60
C LYS A 73 -21.93 -6.88 -2.54
N LEU A 74 -21.71 -5.57 -2.60
CA LEU A 74 -22.45 -4.67 -3.50
C LEU A 74 -22.30 -5.10 -4.97
N LEU A 75 -21.09 -5.46 -5.40
CA LEU A 75 -20.86 -5.88 -6.80
C LEU A 75 -21.57 -7.19 -7.13
N ARG A 76 -21.66 -8.13 -6.18
CA ARG A 76 -22.45 -9.37 -6.37
C ARG A 76 -23.94 -9.07 -6.45
N ASP A 77 -24.43 -8.17 -5.60
CA ASP A 77 -25.85 -7.80 -5.55
C ASP A 77 -26.25 -6.96 -6.78
N HIS A 78 -25.28 -6.25 -7.40
CA HIS A 78 -25.50 -5.30 -8.51
C HIS A 78 -24.59 -5.57 -9.71
N SER A 79 -24.81 -6.72 -10.35
CA SER A 79 -23.95 -7.22 -11.42
C SER A 79 -23.75 -6.27 -12.62
N HIS A 80 -24.65 -5.33 -12.88
CA HIS A 80 -24.52 -4.35 -13.97
C HIS A 80 -23.50 -3.24 -13.70
N TRP A 81 -22.98 -3.12 -12.47
CA TRP A 81 -21.95 -2.15 -12.12
C TRP A 81 -20.60 -2.40 -12.79
N HIS A 82 -20.39 -3.54 -13.47
CA HIS A 82 -19.21 -3.80 -14.30
C HIS A 82 -18.95 -2.74 -15.40
N ARG A 83 -19.95 -1.91 -15.71
CA ARG A 83 -19.85 -0.82 -16.70
C ARG A 83 -19.34 0.50 -16.11
N LYS A 84 -19.40 0.65 -14.79
CA LYS A 84 -18.99 1.86 -14.07
C LYS A 84 -17.46 1.87 -13.89
N LYS A 85 -16.90 3.05 -13.63
CA LYS A 85 -15.51 3.16 -13.15
C LYS A 85 -15.50 2.91 -11.64
N LEU A 86 -14.79 1.89 -11.21
CA LEU A 86 -14.79 1.44 -9.82
C LEU A 86 -13.38 1.55 -9.24
N GLY A 87 -13.24 2.25 -8.13
CA GLY A 87 -11.96 2.46 -7.45
C GLY A 87 -12.04 2.17 -5.96
N LEU A 88 -10.95 1.66 -5.40
CA LEU A 88 -10.80 1.40 -3.97
C LEU A 88 -9.43 1.86 -3.48
N LEU A 89 -9.41 2.78 -2.51
CA LEU A 89 -8.21 3.18 -1.78
C LEU A 89 -8.15 2.44 -0.43
N ASN A 90 -7.05 1.72 -0.20
CA ASN A 90 -6.71 1.09 1.06
C ASN A 90 -5.48 1.79 1.68
N MET A 91 -5.66 2.41 2.84
CA MET A 91 -4.59 3.11 3.57
C MET A 91 -4.20 2.30 4.81
N SER A 92 -2.93 1.92 4.94
CA SER A 92 -2.41 1.13 6.08
C SER A 92 -3.26 -0.11 6.42
N GLY A 93 -3.73 -0.83 5.39
CA GLY A 93 -4.67 -1.94 5.56
C GLY A 93 -4.07 -3.18 6.24
N ILE A 94 -4.86 -3.85 7.08
CA ILE A 94 -4.44 -5.04 7.85
C ILE A 94 -4.54 -6.37 7.07
N ASN A 95 -4.18 -6.39 5.79
CA ASN A 95 -4.44 -7.54 4.90
C ASN A 95 -3.73 -8.84 5.29
N LEU A 96 -2.62 -8.76 6.03
CA LEU A 96 -1.88 -9.86 6.65
C LEU A 96 -1.78 -9.71 8.17
N GLY A 97 -2.67 -8.90 8.76
CA GLY A 97 -2.69 -8.57 10.17
C GLY A 97 -1.63 -7.55 10.61
N PRO A 98 -1.61 -7.20 11.92
CA PRO A 98 -0.61 -6.32 12.54
C PRO A 98 0.75 -7.00 12.72
N PHE A 99 1.75 -6.27 13.24
CA PHE A 99 3.03 -6.89 13.63
C PHE A 99 2.83 -8.02 14.64
N ALA A 100 3.60 -9.10 14.47
CA ALA A 100 3.55 -10.25 15.36
C ALA A 100 3.95 -9.87 16.81
N GLY A 101 3.25 -10.43 17.80
CA GLY A 101 3.52 -10.19 19.23
C GLY A 101 2.94 -8.88 19.80
N LEU A 102 2.31 -8.03 18.98
CA LEU A 102 1.58 -6.85 19.48
C LEU A 102 0.28 -7.18 20.21
N ASP A 103 -0.29 -8.35 19.94
CA ASP A 103 -1.52 -8.87 20.56
C ASP A 103 -1.41 -8.87 22.09
N SER A 104 -0.30 -9.39 22.63
CA SER A 104 -0.06 -9.43 24.07
C SER A 104 -0.06 -8.05 24.74
N LYS A 105 0.45 -7.01 24.04
CA LYS A 105 0.53 -5.64 24.55
C LYS A 105 -0.81 -4.91 24.45
N ILE A 106 -1.60 -5.21 23.43
CA ILE A 106 -2.86 -4.51 23.13
C ILE A 106 -4.02 -5.13 23.90
N VAL A 107 -4.06 -6.46 24.05
CA VAL A 107 -5.09 -7.15 24.84
C VAL A 107 -5.10 -6.68 26.30
N ILE A 108 -3.93 -6.34 26.86
CA ILE A 108 -3.81 -5.76 28.22
C ILE A 108 -4.53 -4.39 28.34
N ARG A 109 -4.78 -3.69 27.22
CA ARG A 109 -5.38 -2.34 27.18
C ARG A 109 -6.84 -2.30 26.75
N ALA A 110 -7.45 -3.43 26.38
CA ALA A 110 -8.85 -3.45 25.98
C ALA A 110 -9.77 -3.25 27.19
N PHE A 111 -10.64 -2.24 27.16
CA PHE A 111 -11.49 -1.86 28.29
C PHE A 111 -12.86 -2.57 28.27
N SER A 112 -13.22 -3.18 27.15
CA SER A 112 -14.50 -3.90 26.97
C SER A 112 -14.35 -5.27 26.29
N GLN A 113 -15.38 -6.11 26.44
CA GLN A 113 -15.44 -7.41 25.75
C GLN A 113 -15.49 -7.25 24.22
N LEU A 114 -16.24 -6.25 23.72
CA LEU A 114 -16.37 -5.99 22.29
C LEU A 114 -15.02 -5.61 21.66
N GLU A 115 -14.27 -4.71 22.30
CA GLU A 115 -12.92 -4.34 21.84
C GLU A 115 -11.98 -5.53 21.79
N ASN A 116 -12.03 -6.41 22.81
CA ASN A 116 -11.24 -7.64 22.83
C ASN A 116 -11.57 -8.56 21.65
N GLU A 117 -12.83 -8.66 21.28
CA GLU A 117 -13.26 -9.46 20.13
C GLU A 117 -12.81 -8.86 18.79
N ILE A 118 -12.87 -7.53 18.65
CA ILE A 118 -12.38 -6.80 17.47
C ILE A 118 -10.86 -6.96 17.35
N ILE A 119 -10.12 -6.83 18.44
CA ILE A 119 -8.66 -7.02 18.46
C ILE A 119 -8.34 -8.44 18.00
N LYS A 120 -8.98 -9.46 18.57
CA LYS A 120 -8.76 -10.86 18.15
C LYS A 120 -9.03 -11.07 16.66
N GLU A 121 -10.09 -10.46 16.12
CA GLU A 121 -10.43 -10.53 14.70
C GLU A 121 -9.32 -9.94 13.81
N ILE A 122 -8.81 -8.76 14.17
CA ILE A 122 -7.72 -8.08 13.43
C ILE A 122 -6.45 -8.95 13.42
N PHE A 123 -6.10 -9.59 14.54
CA PHE A 123 -4.93 -10.45 14.62
C PHE A 123 -5.11 -11.80 13.88
N ASP A 124 -6.34 -12.25 13.64
CA ASP A 124 -6.58 -13.50 12.92
C ASP A 124 -6.25 -13.41 11.42
N TYR A 125 -6.08 -12.20 10.87
CA TYR A 125 -5.53 -11.97 9.53
C TYR A 125 -4.05 -12.38 9.39
N GLN A 126 -3.30 -12.51 10.50
CA GLN A 126 -1.94 -13.07 10.46
C GLN A 126 -1.93 -14.53 9.97
N LYS A 127 -3.05 -15.24 10.17
CA LYS A 127 -3.24 -16.58 9.62
C LYS A 127 -3.84 -16.45 8.23
N GLN A 128 -3.02 -16.67 7.21
CA GLN A 128 -3.46 -16.59 5.80
C GLN A 128 -4.54 -17.62 5.42
N THR A 129 -4.76 -18.62 6.27
CA THR A 129 -5.80 -19.66 6.12
C THR A 129 -7.00 -19.47 7.06
N SER A 130 -7.06 -18.39 7.84
CA SER A 130 -8.24 -18.09 8.66
C SER A 130 -9.47 -17.81 7.78
N ALA A 131 -10.66 -17.96 8.36
CA ALA A 131 -11.91 -17.67 7.66
C ALA A 131 -11.96 -16.21 7.16
N LEU A 132 -11.42 -15.27 7.93
CA LEU A 132 -11.35 -13.85 7.57
C LEU A 132 -10.39 -13.61 6.40
N SER A 133 -9.21 -14.21 6.42
CA SER A 133 -8.24 -14.12 5.31
C SER A 133 -8.79 -14.75 4.03
N LEU A 134 -9.43 -15.92 4.13
CA LEU A 134 -10.05 -16.58 2.98
C LEU A 134 -11.24 -15.77 2.42
N LYS A 135 -12.04 -15.16 3.29
CA LYS A 135 -13.12 -14.25 2.87
C LYS A 135 -12.57 -13.01 2.18
N LEU A 136 -11.49 -12.42 2.69
CA LEU A 136 -10.84 -11.25 2.09
C LEU A 136 -10.29 -11.58 0.70
N ASN A 137 -9.65 -12.75 0.55
CA ASN A 137 -9.18 -13.27 -0.74
C ASN A 137 -10.33 -13.37 -1.75
N GLU A 138 -11.46 -13.95 -1.33
CA GLU A 138 -12.63 -14.13 -2.18
C GLU A 138 -13.29 -12.80 -2.56
N SER A 139 -13.39 -11.86 -1.61
CA SER A 139 -13.89 -10.52 -1.89
C SER A 139 -12.99 -9.79 -2.88
N LEU A 140 -11.67 -9.85 -2.74
CA LEU A 140 -10.75 -9.25 -3.70
C LEU A 140 -10.83 -9.88 -5.09
N ARG A 141 -11.08 -11.20 -5.22
CA ARG A 141 -11.35 -11.82 -6.52
C ARG A 141 -12.53 -11.18 -7.22
N VAL A 142 -13.64 -10.98 -6.50
CA VAL A 142 -14.83 -10.30 -7.04
C VAL A 142 -14.47 -8.89 -7.51
N LEU A 143 -13.71 -8.14 -6.72
CA LEU A 143 -13.27 -6.80 -7.13
C LEU A 143 -12.47 -6.86 -8.44
N MET A 144 -11.58 -7.85 -8.61
CA MET A 144 -10.81 -8.01 -9.84
C MET A 144 -11.70 -8.38 -11.04
N GLU A 145 -12.68 -9.26 -10.86
CA GLU A 145 -13.67 -9.66 -11.88
C GLU A 145 -14.49 -8.48 -12.41
N TYR A 146 -14.84 -7.55 -11.53
CA TYR A 146 -15.55 -6.30 -11.87
C TYR A 146 -14.60 -5.17 -12.30
N ASN A 147 -13.32 -5.48 -12.53
CA ASN A 147 -12.30 -4.55 -12.97
C ASN A 147 -12.12 -3.32 -12.03
N VAL A 148 -12.31 -3.52 -10.73
CA VAL A 148 -12.07 -2.50 -9.71
C VAL A 148 -10.58 -2.18 -9.64
N LYS A 149 -10.24 -0.89 -9.66
CA LYS A 149 -8.88 -0.37 -9.51
C LYS A 149 -8.57 -0.21 -8.03
N VAL A 150 -7.68 -1.05 -7.51
CA VAL A 150 -7.35 -1.10 -6.08
C VAL A 150 -5.99 -0.49 -5.83
N THR A 151 -5.94 0.56 -5.03
CA THR A 151 -4.71 1.22 -4.60
C THR A 151 -4.42 0.88 -3.14
N PHE A 152 -3.25 0.29 -2.87
CA PHE A 152 -2.75 0.04 -1.53
C PHE A 152 -1.64 1.04 -1.18
N THR A 153 -1.89 1.87 -0.18
CA THR A 153 -0.91 2.84 0.33
C THR A 153 -0.41 2.41 1.69
N GLY A 154 0.89 2.11 1.77
CA GLY A 154 1.59 1.74 3.00
C GLY A 154 2.38 2.91 3.58
N VAL A 155 2.61 2.89 4.89
CA VAL A 155 3.44 3.86 5.58
C VAL A 155 4.69 3.16 6.12
N PRO A 156 5.90 3.48 5.66
CA PRO A 156 7.11 2.79 6.12
C PRO A 156 7.38 2.93 7.61
N SER A 157 6.97 4.03 8.22
CA SER A 157 7.10 4.31 9.65
C SER A 157 5.91 3.85 10.50
N ASP A 158 5.04 2.97 9.95
CA ASP A 158 3.90 2.41 10.68
C ASP A 158 4.37 1.44 11.76
N GLN A 159 3.91 1.63 12.99
CA GLN A 159 4.30 0.79 14.14
C GLN A 159 3.27 -0.28 14.47
N PHE A 160 2.13 -0.27 13.78
CA PHE A 160 1.03 -1.19 14.02
C PHE A 160 0.88 -2.19 12.88
N VAL A 161 0.95 -1.72 11.63
CA VAL A 161 0.74 -2.54 10.44
C VAL A 161 2.04 -2.66 9.63
N PRO A 162 2.56 -3.88 9.39
CA PRO A 162 3.74 -4.06 8.55
C PRO A 162 3.46 -3.63 7.11
N LEU A 163 4.48 -3.14 6.40
CA LEU A 163 4.39 -2.77 4.98
C LEU A 163 3.91 -3.93 4.12
N SER A 164 4.32 -5.16 4.43
CA SER A 164 3.85 -6.36 3.71
C SER A 164 2.32 -6.51 3.79
N SER A 165 1.73 -6.16 4.93
CA SER A 165 0.28 -6.18 5.18
C SER A 165 -0.41 -5.00 4.52
N SER A 166 0.08 -3.77 4.72
CA SER A 166 -0.53 -2.55 4.15
C SER A 166 -0.47 -2.49 2.63
N LEU A 167 0.62 -2.95 2.01
CA LEU A 167 0.78 -3.06 0.56
C LEU A 167 0.18 -4.33 -0.04
N ALA A 168 -0.35 -5.22 0.81
CA ALA A 168 -0.93 -6.51 0.43
C ALA A 168 -0.04 -7.26 -0.60
N VAL A 169 1.23 -7.48 -0.23
CA VAL A 169 2.27 -7.97 -1.16
C VAL A 169 2.04 -9.40 -1.65
N HIS A 170 1.15 -10.15 -0.98
CA HIS A 170 0.73 -11.49 -1.35
C HIS A 170 -0.28 -11.51 -2.51
N TYR A 171 -0.94 -10.39 -2.80
CA TYR A 171 -1.84 -10.29 -3.95
C TYR A 171 -1.12 -9.88 -5.21
N GLN A 172 -1.61 -10.32 -6.35
CA GLN A 172 -1.12 -9.82 -7.61
C GLN A 172 -2.20 -9.84 -8.68
N HIS A 173 -2.39 -8.67 -9.28
CA HIS A 173 -3.29 -8.46 -10.39
C HIS A 173 -2.95 -7.14 -11.08
N PRO A 174 -3.15 -6.98 -12.40
CA PRO A 174 -2.88 -5.72 -13.11
C PRO A 174 -3.67 -4.50 -12.60
N ASN A 175 -4.82 -4.71 -11.97
CA ASN A 175 -5.62 -3.63 -11.36
C ASN A 175 -5.19 -3.25 -9.94
N ILE A 176 -4.08 -3.79 -9.44
CA ILE A 176 -3.53 -3.46 -8.12
C ILE A 176 -2.36 -2.50 -8.28
N HIS A 177 -2.46 -1.34 -7.65
CA HIS A 177 -1.43 -0.34 -7.57
C HIS A 177 -0.96 -0.17 -6.12
N ARG A 178 0.34 0.05 -5.91
CA ARG A 178 1.01 0.10 -4.61
C ARG A 178 1.88 1.33 -4.46
N ASN A 179 1.76 1.97 -3.31
CA ASN A 179 2.26 3.32 -3.07
C ASN A 179 2.77 3.42 -1.65
N LEU A 180 3.70 4.33 -1.42
CA LEU A 180 4.19 4.65 -0.08
C LEU A 180 3.82 6.08 0.26
N PHE A 181 3.28 6.27 1.45
CA PHE A 181 3.15 7.57 2.07
C PHE A 181 4.20 7.70 3.17
N GLN A 182 4.97 8.79 3.11
CA GLN A 182 5.87 9.17 4.18
C GLN A 182 5.39 10.52 4.73
N PRO A 183 5.03 10.62 6.02
CA PRO A 183 4.71 11.90 6.63
C PRO A 183 5.90 12.84 6.49
N GLN A 184 5.68 14.04 5.95
CA GLN A 184 6.67 15.10 6.03
C GLN A 184 6.86 15.47 7.51
N GLU A 185 8.10 15.47 7.98
CA GLU A 185 8.38 16.10 9.27
C GLU A 185 8.20 17.61 9.05
N THR A 186 7.13 18.18 9.59
CA THR A 186 6.93 19.63 9.51
C THR A 186 8.14 20.30 10.16
N HIS A 187 8.77 21.21 9.40
CA HIS A 187 9.88 22.09 9.78
C HIS A 187 9.52 23.05 10.94
N SER A 188 9.02 22.54 12.06
CA SER A 188 8.98 23.28 13.33
C SER A 188 10.20 22.98 14.22
N GLU A 189 11.01 21.96 13.86
CA GLU A 189 12.19 21.54 14.64
C GLU A 189 13.53 21.63 13.90
N MET A 190 13.57 21.97 12.61
CA MET A 190 14.84 22.21 11.89
C MET A 190 14.80 23.44 10.98
N LEU A 191 15.58 24.45 11.39
CA LEU A 191 15.92 25.65 10.64
C LEU A 191 16.82 25.28 9.44
N ALA A 192 16.24 25.08 8.25
CA ALA A 192 16.90 25.32 6.97
C ALA A 192 15.88 25.24 5.81
N PRO A 193 16.01 26.10 4.77
CA PRO A 193 15.18 26.00 3.58
C PRO A 193 15.79 24.98 2.59
N SER A 194 15.06 23.92 2.26
CA SER A 194 15.34 23.08 1.09
C SER A 194 14.22 23.17 0.04
N ASN A 195 14.61 22.96 -1.20
CA ASN A 195 13.90 23.25 -2.45
C ASN A 195 12.56 22.47 -2.60
N PRO A 196 11.53 23.00 -3.29
CA PRO A 196 10.19 22.38 -3.36
C PRO A 196 10.05 21.19 -4.31
N ALA A 197 11.12 20.73 -4.96
CA ALA A 197 11.03 19.78 -6.08
C ALA A 197 11.41 18.33 -5.73
N THR A 198 11.82 18.05 -4.50
CA THR A 198 12.10 16.70 -4.02
C THR A 198 11.67 16.64 -2.57
N SER A 199 10.61 15.89 -2.28
CA SER A 199 10.23 15.56 -0.91
C SER A 199 11.45 15.01 -0.17
N ASP A 200 12.01 15.77 0.76
CA ASP A 200 13.16 15.35 1.56
C ASP A 200 12.77 14.06 2.30
N LEU A 201 13.32 12.95 1.81
CA LEU A 201 12.80 11.61 1.98
C LEU A 201 13.47 10.96 3.19
N SER A 202 12.87 11.09 4.37
CA SER A 202 13.11 10.31 5.60
C SER A 202 14.54 10.33 6.21
N THR A 203 14.65 9.82 7.45
CA THR A 203 15.91 9.50 8.14
C THR A 203 16.79 8.49 7.36
N ASN A 204 16.21 7.76 6.39
CA ASN A 204 16.86 6.71 5.61
C ASN A 204 16.52 6.83 4.11
N PRO A 205 17.10 7.82 3.39
CA PRO A 205 16.74 8.14 2.01
C PRO A 205 16.97 6.98 1.03
N PHE A 206 18.01 6.17 1.24
CA PHE A 206 18.26 4.98 0.43
C PHE A 206 17.14 3.94 0.58
N ILE A 207 16.72 3.65 1.82
CA ILE A 207 15.70 2.63 2.11
C ILE A 207 14.35 3.04 1.54
N THR A 208 13.96 4.30 1.69
CA THR A 208 12.70 4.77 1.13
C THR A 208 12.71 4.71 -0.40
N ASN A 209 13.80 5.13 -1.04
CA ASN A 209 13.92 5.04 -2.50
C ASN A 209 13.92 3.58 -3.00
N LEU A 210 14.58 2.67 -2.28
CA LEU A 210 14.55 1.23 -2.56
C LEU A 210 13.12 0.67 -2.51
N LEU A 211 12.36 1.00 -1.47
CA LEU A 211 10.96 0.57 -1.35
C LEU A 211 10.08 1.14 -2.46
N LEU A 212 10.28 2.40 -2.86
CA LEU A 212 9.56 3.03 -3.97
C LEU A 212 9.86 2.32 -5.32
N VAL A 213 11.12 1.97 -5.56
CA VAL A 213 11.51 1.19 -6.75
C VAL A 213 10.86 -0.18 -6.72
N ILE A 214 10.87 -0.88 -5.59
CA ILE A 214 10.18 -2.17 -5.47
C ILE A 214 8.69 -2.01 -5.76
N CYS A 215 7.99 -1.04 -5.16
CA CYS A 215 6.58 -0.76 -5.45
C CYS A 215 6.33 -0.52 -6.95
N THR A 216 7.19 0.26 -7.60
CA THR A 216 7.14 0.53 -9.04
C THR A 216 7.25 -0.76 -9.84
N MET A 217 8.23 -1.62 -9.52
CA MET A 217 8.39 -2.93 -10.16
C MET A 217 7.13 -3.79 -9.99
N LYS A 218 6.55 -3.83 -8.78
CA LYS A 218 5.31 -4.58 -8.51
C LYS A 218 4.12 -4.07 -9.31
N ASN A 219 4.00 -2.75 -9.45
CA ASN A 219 2.94 -2.12 -10.23
C ASN A 219 3.07 -2.41 -11.74
N LEU A 220 4.29 -2.66 -12.22
CA LEU A 220 4.57 -3.07 -13.59
C LEU A 220 4.44 -4.58 -13.80
N GLY A 221 3.99 -5.33 -12.77
CA GLY A 221 3.73 -6.75 -12.86
C GLY A 221 4.92 -7.65 -12.50
N HIS A 222 5.97 -7.11 -11.86
CA HIS A 222 7.07 -7.93 -11.34
C HIS A 222 6.77 -8.48 -9.94
N ASP A 223 6.89 -9.80 -9.80
CA ASP A 223 6.30 -10.52 -8.67
C ASP A 223 7.25 -10.58 -7.47
N SER A 224 8.55 -10.74 -7.75
CA SER A 224 9.56 -10.90 -6.71
C SER A 224 10.00 -9.55 -6.17
N ASP A 225 9.89 -9.39 -4.87
CA ASP A 225 10.59 -8.37 -4.09
C ASP A 225 11.72 -8.99 -3.24
N TYR A 226 12.01 -10.28 -3.42
CA TYR A 226 12.99 -11.05 -2.63
C TYR A 226 12.78 -10.92 -1.12
N ASN A 227 11.52 -10.78 -0.67
CA ASN A 227 11.12 -10.49 0.71
C ASN A 227 11.63 -9.16 1.28
N LEU A 228 12.21 -8.28 0.46
CA LEU A 228 12.79 -7.00 0.91
C LEU A 228 11.75 -6.12 1.60
N ILE A 229 10.51 -6.03 1.09
CA ILE A 229 9.45 -5.23 1.74
C ILE A 229 9.22 -5.71 3.17
N ARG A 230 9.12 -7.03 3.35
CA ARG A 230 8.80 -7.62 4.65
C ARG A 230 9.96 -7.45 5.64
N GLU A 231 11.18 -7.74 5.21
CA GLU A 231 12.38 -7.65 6.03
C GLU A 231 12.74 -6.20 6.40
N LEU A 232 12.54 -5.26 5.48
CA LEU A 232 12.73 -3.84 5.73
C LEU A 232 11.64 -3.28 6.66
N SER A 233 10.39 -3.74 6.51
CA SER A 233 9.29 -3.32 7.38
C SER A 233 9.59 -3.55 8.86
N ASP A 234 10.02 -4.76 9.23
CA ASP A 234 10.30 -5.12 10.63
C ASP A 234 11.44 -4.28 11.22
N ARG A 235 12.36 -3.84 10.36
CA ARG A 235 13.52 -3.03 10.69
C ARG A 235 13.18 -1.56 10.90
N MET A 236 12.23 -1.03 10.14
CA MET A 236 11.83 0.39 10.22
C MET A 236 11.00 0.69 11.48
N VAL A 237 10.25 -0.28 12.03
CA VAL A 237 9.52 -0.10 13.30
C VAL A 237 10.45 0.24 14.47
N ASN A 238 11.66 -0.32 14.46
CA ASN A 238 12.62 -0.18 15.55
C ASN A 238 13.33 1.19 15.59
N GLU A 239 12.93 2.15 14.73
CA GLU A 239 13.52 3.49 14.68
C GLU A 239 13.04 4.46 15.78
N GLY A 240 12.25 4.00 16.75
CA GLY A 240 12.11 4.68 18.04
C GLY A 240 11.34 6.02 18.08
N GLY A 241 10.67 6.43 17.00
CA GLY A 241 9.82 7.63 16.98
C GLY A 241 8.35 7.34 17.32
N VAL A 242 7.67 8.21 18.07
CA VAL A 242 6.22 8.11 18.38
C VAL A 242 5.39 7.99 17.10
N ASN A 243 4.73 6.86 16.85
CA ASN A 243 3.63 6.60 15.90
C ASN A 243 3.34 7.71 14.84
N LYS A 244 4.33 8.08 14.01
CA LYS A 244 4.28 9.36 13.28
C LYS A 244 3.40 9.34 12.02
N GLY A 245 2.99 8.16 11.53
CA GLY A 245 2.38 8.06 10.20
C GLY A 245 1.07 7.27 10.04
N HIS A 246 0.82 6.22 10.84
CA HIS A 246 -0.38 5.39 10.69
C HIS A 246 -1.68 6.20 10.70
N CYS A 247 -1.79 7.17 11.62
CA CYS A 247 -2.97 8.03 11.78
C CYS A 247 -2.83 9.40 11.10
N LYS A 248 -1.91 9.57 10.15
CA LYS A 248 -1.78 10.82 9.37
C LYS A 248 -2.03 10.64 7.88
N ILE A 249 -1.97 9.40 7.40
CA ILE A 249 -2.12 9.06 5.98
C ILE A 249 -3.46 9.52 5.40
N PHE A 250 -4.55 9.51 6.19
CA PHE A 250 -5.88 9.92 5.73
C PHE A 250 -6.04 11.45 5.63
N ASP A 251 -5.11 12.24 6.17
CA ASP A 251 -5.12 13.71 6.02
C ASP A 251 -4.36 14.16 4.75
N GLU A 252 -3.69 13.25 4.04
CA GLU A 252 -2.82 13.58 2.91
C GLU A 252 -3.56 13.55 1.57
N GLU A 253 -3.76 14.72 0.94
CA GLU A 253 -4.45 14.86 -0.35
C GLU A 253 -3.79 14.00 -1.45
N GLN A 254 -2.46 13.89 -1.46
CA GLN A 254 -1.74 13.13 -2.50
C GLN A 254 -2.10 11.64 -2.51
N VAL A 255 -2.43 11.06 -1.34
CA VAL A 255 -2.82 9.64 -1.25
C VAL A 255 -4.15 9.39 -1.96
N TYR A 256 -5.08 10.33 -1.84
CA TYR A 256 -6.37 10.28 -2.53
C TYR A 256 -6.21 10.56 -4.03
N LEU A 257 -5.45 11.59 -4.39
CA LEU A 257 -5.21 11.97 -5.78
C LEU A 257 -4.63 10.80 -6.58
N GLU A 258 -3.61 10.13 -6.05
CA GLU A 258 -2.96 9.01 -6.73
C GLU A 258 -3.93 7.82 -6.93
N ALA A 259 -4.78 7.52 -5.95
CA ALA A 259 -5.79 6.48 -6.08
C ALA A 259 -6.91 6.85 -7.06
N ILE A 260 -7.32 8.12 -7.10
CA ILE A 260 -8.30 8.63 -8.06
C ILE A 260 -7.71 8.57 -9.48
N ARG A 261 -6.47 8.99 -9.67
CA ARG A 261 -5.76 8.89 -10.95
C ARG A 261 -5.67 7.45 -11.42
N HIS A 262 -5.22 6.54 -10.56
CA HIS A 262 -5.21 5.11 -10.88
C HIS A 262 -6.60 4.59 -11.29
N THR A 263 -7.67 5.07 -10.65
CA THR A 263 -9.05 4.68 -11.00
C THR A 263 -9.50 5.21 -12.36
N LEU A 264 -9.21 6.48 -12.66
CA LEU A 264 -9.74 7.17 -13.83
C LEU A 264 -8.86 7.03 -15.07
N GLU A 265 -7.54 7.11 -14.90
CA GLU A 265 -6.54 7.16 -15.97
C GLU A 265 -6.09 5.77 -16.43
N SER A 266 -6.33 4.71 -15.63
CA SER A 266 -6.02 3.35 -16.06
C SER A 266 -7.12 2.74 -16.95
N SER A 267 -6.70 2.00 -17.96
CA SER A 267 -7.60 1.29 -18.88
C SER A 267 -8.22 0.07 -18.21
N SER A 268 -9.44 -0.29 -18.61
CA SER A 268 -10.02 -1.58 -18.25
C SER A 268 -9.24 -2.73 -18.90
N LEU A 269 -9.19 -3.88 -18.24
CA LEU A 269 -8.51 -5.04 -18.80
C LEU A 269 -9.27 -5.57 -20.02
N ILE A 270 -8.54 -5.83 -21.11
CA ILE A 270 -9.09 -6.41 -22.35
C ILE A 270 -9.42 -7.91 -22.13
N HIS A 271 -8.63 -8.57 -21.30
CA HIS A 271 -8.78 -9.98 -20.95
C HIS A 271 -9.00 -10.12 -19.45
N SER A 272 -9.83 -11.08 -19.06
CA SER A 272 -9.96 -11.46 -17.65
C SER A 272 -8.61 -11.99 -17.15
N HIS A 273 -8.18 -11.51 -15.98
CA HIS A 273 -6.99 -11.99 -15.29
C HIS A 273 -7.41 -12.45 -13.90
N GLU A 274 -6.94 -13.62 -13.48
CA GLU A 274 -7.20 -14.11 -12.14
C GLU A 274 -6.32 -13.38 -11.12
N LEU A 275 -6.87 -13.14 -9.92
CA LEU A 275 -6.09 -12.69 -8.78
C LEU A 275 -5.14 -13.81 -8.34
N ARG A 276 -3.83 -13.61 -8.51
CA ARG A 276 -2.82 -14.52 -7.98
C ARG A 276 -2.58 -14.21 -6.50
N ILE A 277 -2.60 -15.25 -5.67
CA ILE A 277 -2.43 -15.14 -4.22
C ILE A 277 -1.24 -16.01 -3.80
N LYS A 278 -0.20 -15.38 -3.25
CA LYS A 278 1.02 -16.05 -2.78
C LYS A 278 0.99 -16.19 -1.27
N TYR A 279 0.96 -17.42 -0.78
CA TYR A 279 1.08 -17.68 0.64
C TYR A 279 2.51 -17.43 1.13
N LEU A 280 2.67 -16.44 2.00
CA LEU A 280 3.98 -16.05 2.54
C LEU A 280 4.40 -17.02 3.63
N LYS A 281 5.61 -17.59 3.51
CA LYS A 281 6.22 -18.39 4.59
C LYS A 281 6.64 -17.50 5.75
N PRO A 282 6.63 -17.95 7.01
CA PRO A 282 7.24 -17.22 8.11
C PRO A 282 8.66 -16.77 7.77
N LEU A 283 9.10 -15.63 8.33
CA LEU A 283 10.49 -15.21 8.19
C LEU A 283 11.38 -16.19 8.94
N ASP A 284 12.38 -16.73 8.25
CA ASP A 284 13.51 -17.40 8.90
C ASP A 284 14.34 -16.31 9.58
N GLY A 285 14.85 -16.55 10.79
CA GLY A 285 15.44 -15.49 11.64
C GLY A 285 16.51 -14.60 10.98
N THR A 286 16.86 -13.51 11.68
CA THR A 286 17.67 -12.37 11.17
C THR A 286 19.02 -12.69 10.53
N SER A 287 19.63 -13.85 10.85
CA SER A 287 20.92 -14.26 10.29
C SER A 287 20.84 -14.63 8.80
N SER A 288 19.71 -15.15 8.32
CA SER A 288 19.54 -15.49 6.90
C SER A 288 19.45 -14.25 6.02
N PHE A 289 18.76 -13.21 6.51
CA PHE A 289 18.53 -11.98 5.78
C PHE A 289 19.82 -11.28 5.33
N TYR A 290 20.71 -10.95 6.27
CA TYR A 290 21.93 -10.19 5.94
C TYR A 290 22.88 -10.95 5.01
N ASN A 291 22.91 -12.28 5.09
CA ASN A 291 23.72 -13.12 4.21
C ASN A 291 23.18 -13.13 2.77
N LEU A 292 21.86 -13.04 2.60
CA LEU A 292 21.18 -13.03 1.30
C LEU A 292 21.00 -11.63 0.73
N LEU A 293 21.12 -10.59 1.55
CA LEU A 293 20.82 -9.20 1.18
C LEU A 293 21.56 -8.73 -0.09
N PRO A 294 22.88 -8.94 -0.26
CA PRO A 294 23.56 -8.55 -1.50
C PRO A 294 23.01 -9.27 -2.74
N TRP A 295 22.71 -10.57 -2.61
CA TRP A 295 22.14 -11.38 -3.68
C TRP A 295 20.73 -10.93 -4.05
N ASN A 296 19.92 -10.59 -3.06
CA ASN A 296 18.56 -10.09 -3.25
C ASN A 296 18.58 -8.73 -3.96
N ILE A 297 19.45 -7.80 -3.57
CA ILE A 297 19.59 -6.50 -4.25
C ILE A 297 20.13 -6.67 -5.67
N ARG A 298 21.15 -7.51 -5.88
CA ARG A 298 21.65 -7.80 -7.24
C ARG A 298 20.54 -8.37 -8.13
N SER A 299 19.77 -9.33 -7.61
CA SER A 299 18.66 -9.94 -8.37
C SER A 299 17.57 -8.91 -8.67
N LEU A 300 17.26 -8.03 -7.72
CA LEU A 300 16.35 -6.90 -7.94
C LEU A 300 16.84 -5.98 -9.06
N PHE A 301 18.12 -5.63 -9.09
CA PHE A 301 18.69 -4.80 -10.16
C PHE A 301 18.67 -5.51 -11.51
N GLN A 302 18.97 -6.81 -11.54
CA GLN A 302 18.86 -7.63 -12.75
C GLN A 302 17.43 -7.61 -13.31
N ASP A 303 16.44 -7.83 -12.46
CA ASP A 303 15.03 -7.78 -12.85
C ASP A 303 14.62 -6.37 -13.30
N LEU A 304 15.10 -5.33 -12.62
CA LEU A 304 14.80 -3.93 -12.92
C LEU A 304 15.32 -3.50 -14.30
N VAL A 305 16.52 -3.93 -14.69
CA VAL A 305 17.08 -3.62 -16.02
C VAL A 305 16.24 -4.25 -17.15
N ASN A 306 15.60 -5.39 -16.89
CA ASN A 306 14.77 -6.09 -17.87
C ASN A 306 13.38 -5.47 -18.05
N ILE A 307 12.97 -4.53 -17.18
CA ILE A 307 11.68 -3.85 -17.27
C ILE A 307 11.70 -2.81 -18.40
N ARG A 308 10.74 -2.93 -19.31
CA ARG A 308 10.54 -1.98 -20.42
C ARG A 308 9.66 -0.82 -19.98
N HIS A 309 9.70 0.28 -20.73
CA HIS A 309 8.83 1.46 -20.55
C HIS A 309 9.11 2.30 -19.28
N ILE A 310 10.19 2.01 -18.56
CA ILE A 310 10.71 2.84 -17.49
C ILE A 310 12.20 3.13 -17.70
N ARG A 311 12.69 4.19 -17.05
CA ARG A 311 14.11 4.55 -17.06
C ARG A 311 14.87 3.75 -16.00
N SER A 312 14.88 2.43 -16.14
CA SER A 312 15.46 1.49 -15.17
C SER A 312 16.89 1.84 -14.76
N LEU A 313 17.73 2.24 -15.72
CA LEU A 313 19.11 2.65 -15.45
C LEU A 313 19.21 3.96 -14.65
N GLU A 314 18.28 4.89 -14.83
CA GLU A 314 18.22 6.13 -14.05
C GLU A 314 17.83 5.83 -12.59
N LEU A 315 16.85 4.96 -12.39
CA LEU A 315 16.44 4.50 -11.05
C LEU A 315 17.56 3.77 -10.31
N ILE A 316 18.31 2.89 -11.00
CA ILE A 316 19.45 2.19 -10.40
C ILE A 316 20.56 3.18 -10.01
N ARG A 317 20.88 4.14 -10.88
CA ARG A 317 21.87 5.18 -10.55
C ARG A 317 21.44 6.01 -9.36
N GLU A 318 20.18 6.44 -9.31
CA GLU A 318 19.65 7.18 -8.17
C GLU A 318 19.74 6.37 -6.86
N LEU A 319 19.44 5.07 -6.91
CA LEU A 319 19.62 4.17 -5.75
C LEU A 319 21.07 4.10 -5.29
N LEU A 320 22.03 3.97 -6.21
CA LEU A 320 23.46 3.92 -5.91
C LEU A 320 23.95 5.26 -5.33
N ASP A 321 23.54 6.39 -5.92
CA ASP A 321 23.90 7.73 -5.42
C ASP A 321 23.35 7.97 -4.01
N ARG A 322 22.09 7.56 -3.75
CA ARG A 322 21.48 7.61 -2.41
C ARG A 322 22.16 6.65 -1.43
N PHE A 323 22.61 5.48 -1.88
CA PHE A 323 23.36 4.55 -1.03
C PHE A 323 24.71 5.12 -0.60
N GLN A 324 25.47 5.67 -1.55
CA GLN A 324 26.79 6.25 -1.29
C GLN A 324 26.70 7.43 -0.32
N SER A 325 25.74 8.34 -0.55
CA SER A 325 25.50 9.52 0.29
C SER A 325 24.86 9.22 1.65
N TRP A 326 24.19 8.08 1.81
CA TRP A 326 23.49 7.73 3.05
C TRP A 326 24.46 7.34 4.19
N ASN A 327 24.47 8.09 5.28
CA ASN A 327 25.32 7.80 6.44
C ASN A 327 24.47 7.44 7.68
N PRO A 328 24.12 6.15 7.88
CA PRO A 328 23.24 5.74 8.95
C PRO A 328 23.85 5.94 10.35
N SER A 329 23.07 6.45 11.29
CA SER A 329 23.48 6.66 12.69
C SER A 329 23.27 5.42 13.57
N ASN A 330 22.16 4.70 13.37
CA ASN A 330 21.78 3.52 14.13
C ASN A 330 22.62 2.28 13.72
N LYS A 331 23.03 1.46 14.70
CA LYS A 331 23.74 0.19 14.52
C LYS A 331 23.09 -0.71 13.47
N GLN A 332 21.76 -0.86 13.50
CA GLN A 332 21.02 -1.71 12.57
C GLN A 332 21.25 -1.29 11.11
N TRP A 333 21.18 0.01 10.83
CA TRP A 333 21.37 0.53 9.47
C TRP A 333 22.85 0.60 9.05
N LYS A 334 23.76 0.77 10.02
CA LYS A 334 25.21 0.59 9.77
C LYS A 334 25.55 -0.83 9.34
N GLU A 335 25.00 -1.84 10.02
CA GLU A 335 25.13 -3.24 9.62
C GLU A 335 24.52 -3.50 8.24
N PHE A 336 23.32 -2.97 7.99
CA PHE A 336 22.68 -3.06 6.68
C PHE A 336 23.55 -2.46 5.56
N LYS A 337 24.08 -1.25 5.76
CA LYS A 337 24.96 -0.60 4.80
C LYS A 337 26.25 -1.40 4.60
N TYR A 338 26.84 -1.92 5.67
CA TYR A 338 28.04 -2.77 5.62
C TYR A 338 27.82 -4.05 4.81
N CYS A 339 26.67 -4.72 4.96
CA CYS A 339 26.36 -5.90 4.14
C CYS A 339 26.30 -5.55 2.64
N LEU A 340 25.90 -4.33 2.29
CA LEU A 340 25.80 -3.84 0.93
C LEU A 340 27.03 -3.06 0.47
N ASP A 341 28.17 -3.16 1.17
CA ASP A 341 29.38 -2.39 0.83
C ASP A 341 29.88 -2.66 -0.61
N VAL A 342 29.59 -3.85 -1.13
CA VAL A 342 29.83 -4.21 -2.55
C VAL A 342 29.17 -3.24 -3.55
N LEU A 343 28.11 -2.53 -3.16
CA LEU A 343 27.46 -1.53 -4.00
C LEU A 343 28.31 -0.26 -4.21
N ASN A 344 29.32 0.00 -3.36
CA ASN A 344 30.23 1.13 -3.55
C ASN A 344 31.13 0.95 -4.79
N GLU A 345 31.44 -0.29 -5.15
CA GLU A 345 32.26 -0.64 -6.31
C GLU A 345 31.42 -1.14 -7.49
N PHE A 346 30.09 -1.15 -7.36
CA PHE A 346 29.20 -1.72 -8.35
C PHE A 346 29.02 -0.79 -9.55
N GLU A 347 29.35 -1.26 -10.75
CA GLU A 347 29.08 -0.54 -11.98
C GLU A 347 27.80 -1.08 -12.65
N VAL A 348 26.98 -0.19 -13.19
CA VAL A 348 25.74 -0.59 -13.90
C VAL A 348 26.05 -1.53 -15.08
N GLN A 349 27.27 -1.49 -15.62
CA GLN A 349 27.76 -2.38 -16.68
C GLN A 349 27.80 -3.84 -16.24
N ASP A 350 27.98 -4.11 -14.94
CA ASP A 350 28.05 -5.45 -14.35
C ASP A 350 26.72 -6.22 -14.40
N LEU A 351 25.62 -5.54 -14.76
CA LEU A 351 24.29 -6.12 -14.97
C LEU A 351 24.09 -6.68 -16.38
N PHE A 352 24.98 -6.37 -17.31
CA PHE A 352 24.90 -6.79 -18.72
C PHE A 352 25.90 -7.90 -19.09
N LEU A 353 26.68 -8.37 -18.10
CA LEU A 353 27.50 -9.58 -18.16
C LEU A 353 26.64 -10.80 -17.85
#